data_AF-A0A810NY97-F1
#
_entry.id   AF-A0A810NY97-F1
#
_cell.length_a   1.000
_cell.length_b   1.000
_cell.length_c   1.000
_cell.angle_alpha   90.00
_cell.angle_beta   90.00
_cell.angle_gamma   90.00
#
_symmetry.space_group_name_H-M   'P 1'
#
loop_
_entity.id
_entity.type
_entity.pdbx_description
1 polymer ?
#
loop_
_entity_poly.entity_id
_entity_poly.type
_entity_poly.pdbx_seq_one_letter_code
_entity_poly.pdbx_strand_id
1 'polypeptide(L)'
;MTSTTANPLIAPRQDSTQWYTGLGLVEDVIDCKNAIESEGWVDDAIAGLTTSLDTLGLVVDPLGSLVAWGVSWLMEHVQPLSDALDWLAGDPDQIAAYAQTWKNVSVNAAQAADALREAVWRDIADWTGPASESFRSHVAEQMQALGGIADGAGTLGNATEICGMLVGLVRELVRELIAEFVATLAARLPQWLAEVGFTLGLGTPVVIGQVAALVSKWVARIGKLITALLNSFRKLTPLLRRLDEVIALLGDLLRKAGRRDPLDPNGPRGPDADGDGRTDLLDTDADGDGVLDDLDGDGVPDIPPPMVRDNPWRGGDMDPHYRGEERPDGIWGPPGVDYLDAAEREAYRLTIRDGLVYDSQGRLFDTSNASSVHAGGGGRAIFVMDQNGNLYASMTQEAGRFHHSSFLSGQPTAGAGELQVVNGQVQMVTDHSGHYRPGRSQTQQVLDQLGEQGVTVDPNTQVDYWAPEGS
;
A
#
# COMPACT_ATOMS: atom_id res chain seq x y z
N MET A 1 -42.95 5.95 -54.39
CA MET A 1 -41.73 5.75 -55.20
C MET A 1 -40.64 6.50 -54.44
N THR A 2 -39.67 5.89 -53.79
CA THR A 2 -38.80 4.76 -54.16
C THR A 2 -38.50 3.88 -52.94
N SER A 3 -38.71 2.57 -53.05
CA SER A 3 -38.17 1.57 -52.11
C SER A 3 -36.70 1.35 -52.43
N THR A 4 -35.80 1.73 -51.53
CA THR A 4 -34.39 1.32 -51.62
C THR A 4 -34.27 -0.04 -50.94
N THR A 5 -34.11 -1.07 -51.77
CA THR A 5 -33.75 -2.44 -51.36
C THR A 5 -32.41 -2.42 -50.62
N ALA A 6 -32.44 -2.76 -49.32
CA ALA A 6 -31.26 -2.98 -48.50
C ALA A 6 -30.48 -4.21 -49.02
N ASN A 7 -29.15 -4.06 -49.15
CA ASN A 7 -28.25 -5.09 -49.63
C ASN A 7 -28.12 -6.24 -48.59
N PRO A 8 -28.46 -7.49 -48.93
CA PRO A 8 -28.45 -8.62 -47.99
C PRO A 8 -27.04 -9.10 -47.58
N LEU A 9 -25.97 -8.51 -48.13
CA LEU A 9 -24.57 -8.77 -47.76
C LEU A 9 -24.01 -7.73 -46.78
N ILE A 10 -24.78 -6.72 -46.41
CA ILE A 10 -24.40 -5.70 -45.42
C ILE A 10 -25.06 -6.08 -44.10
N ALA A 11 -24.26 -6.53 -43.13
CA ALA A 11 -24.75 -6.72 -41.77
C ALA A 11 -25.22 -5.36 -41.22
N PRO A 12 -26.44 -5.26 -40.66
CA PRO A 12 -26.90 -4.02 -40.04
C PRO A 12 -25.93 -3.61 -38.93
N ARG A 13 -25.65 -2.31 -38.85
CA ARG A 13 -24.85 -1.71 -37.77
C ARG A 13 -25.45 -2.14 -36.43
N GLN A 14 -24.68 -2.87 -35.63
CA GLN A 14 -25.00 -3.08 -34.22
C GLN A 14 -24.36 -1.97 -33.42
N ASP A 15 -25.16 -1.01 -32.97
CA ASP A 15 -24.71 -0.01 -32.00
C ASP A 15 -24.52 -0.68 -30.63
N SER A 16 -23.26 -0.83 -30.22
CA SER A 16 -22.85 -1.33 -28.89
C SER A 16 -23.01 -0.29 -27.78
N THR A 17 -23.36 0.96 -28.13
CA THR A 17 -23.60 2.02 -27.15
C THR A 17 -25.10 2.12 -26.91
N GLN A 18 -25.55 1.56 -25.80
CA GLN A 18 -26.95 1.61 -25.37
C GLN A 18 -27.09 2.44 -24.09
N TRP A 19 -28.30 2.95 -23.88
CA TRP A 19 -28.76 3.88 -22.82
C TRP A 19 -28.53 3.42 -21.36
N TYR A 20 -27.95 2.24 -21.15
CA TYR A 20 -27.74 1.59 -19.86
C TYR A 20 -26.27 1.33 -19.52
N THR A 21 -25.32 2.04 -20.14
CA THR A 21 -23.88 1.90 -19.81
C THR A 21 -23.56 2.17 -18.33
N GLY A 22 -24.49 2.75 -17.54
CA GLY A 22 -24.41 2.86 -16.07
C GLY A 22 -24.89 1.64 -15.27
N LEU A 23 -25.69 0.74 -15.85
CA LEU A 23 -26.10 -0.52 -15.19
C LEU A 23 -25.00 -1.59 -15.27
N GLY A 24 -24.20 -1.58 -16.35
CA GLY A 24 -23.11 -2.54 -16.55
C GLY A 24 -21.95 -2.38 -15.56
N LEU A 25 -21.67 -1.16 -15.08
CA LEU A 25 -20.60 -0.95 -14.08
C LEU A 25 -20.94 -1.54 -12.71
N VAL A 26 -22.21 -1.48 -12.30
CA VAL A 26 -22.65 -2.15 -11.06
C VAL A 26 -22.60 -3.67 -11.25
N GLU A 27 -22.95 -4.16 -12.44
CA GLU A 27 -22.79 -5.57 -12.79
C GLU A 27 -21.32 -6.02 -12.82
N ASP A 28 -20.39 -5.17 -13.28
CA ASP A 28 -18.94 -5.40 -13.21
C ASP A 28 -18.43 -5.48 -11.76
N VAL A 29 -18.98 -4.66 -10.85
CA VAL A 29 -18.69 -4.76 -9.40
C VAL A 29 -19.18 -6.10 -8.86
N ILE A 30 -20.41 -6.51 -9.22
CA ILE A 30 -21.00 -7.79 -8.80
C ILE A 30 -20.19 -8.98 -9.35
N ASP A 31 -19.72 -8.92 -10.59
CA ASP A 31 -18.86 -9.93 -11.19
C ASP A 31 -17.51 -10.03 -10.47
N CYS A 32 -16.89 -8.89 -10.15
CA CYS A 32 -15.65 -8.87 -9.36
C CYS A 32 -15.88 -9.45 -7.96
N LYS A 33 -17.00 -9.10 -7.32
CA LYS A 33 -17.41 -9.66 -6.02
C LYS A 33 -17.54 -11.18 -6.09
N ASN A 34 -18.30 -11.70 -7.05
CA ASN A 34 -18.48 -13.13 -7.23
C ASN A 34 -17.14 -13.84 -7.50
N ALA A 35 -16.24 -13.23 -8.29
CA ALA A 35 -14.92 -13.79 -8.57
C ALA A 35 -14.03 -13.87 -7.31
N ILE A 36 -14.07 -12.84 -6.46
CA ILE A 36 -13.32 -12.79 -5.21
C ILE A 36 -13.90 -13.77 -4.17
N GLU A 37 -15.22 -13.85 -4.07
CA GLU A 37 -15.94 -14.75 -3.15
C GLU A 37 -15.87 -16.22 -3.59
N SER A 38 -15.62 -16.50 -4.87
CA SER A 38 -15.55 -17.87 -5.39
C SER A 38 -14.32 -18.68 -4.94
N GLU A 39 -13.42 -18.07 -4.16
CA GLU A 39 -12.14 -18.66 -3.68
C GLU A 39 -11.19 -19.19 -4.78
N GLY A 40 -11.56 -19.15 -6.06
CA GLY A 40 -10.76 -19.70 -7.17
C GLY A 40 -9.44 -18.96 -7.44
N TRP A 41 -9.23 -17.81 -6.79
CA TRP A 41 -7.97 -17.10 -6.79
C TRP A 41 -6.98 -17.66 -5.76
N VAL A 42 -7.44 -18.40 -4.75
CA VAL A 42 -6.58 -19.08 -3.78
C VAL A 42 -5.91 -20.27 -4.45
N ASP A 43 -4.60 -20.44 -4.25
CA ASP A 43 -3.86 -21.57 -4.79
C ASP A 43 -4.36 -22.91 -4.18
N ASP A 44 -4.50 -23.94 -5.02
CA ASP A 44 -5.02 -25.26 -4.64
C ASP A 44 -4.23 -25.89 -3.47
N ALA A 45 -2.94 -25.56 -3.35
CA ALA A 45 -2.10 -26.04 -2.25
C ALA A 45 -2.53 -25.48 -0.87
N ILE A 46 -3.15 -24.29 -0.84
CA ILE A 46 -3.66 -23.66 0.39
C ILE A 46 -5.15 -24.00 0.57
N ALA A 47 -5.93 -24.04 -0.50
CA ALA A 47 -7.37 -24.36 -0.45
C ALA A 47 -7.68 -25.74 0.17
N GLY A 48 -6.78 -26.72 0.03
CA GLY A 48 -6.91 -28.03 0.68
C GLY A 48 -6.64 -28.03 2.20
N LEU A 49 -6.07 -26.96 2.76
CA LEU A 49 -5.68 -26.84 4.16
C LEU A 49 -6.70 -26.04 4.99
N THR A 50 -7.66 -25.35 4.37
CA THR A 50 -8.64 -24.46 5.03
C THR A 50 -9.78 -25.20 5.74
N THR A 51 -9.95 -26.51 5.51
CA THR A 51 -11.09 -27.29 6.04
C THR A 51 -10.85 -27.94 7.42
N SER A 52 -9.75 -27.63 8.10
CA SER A 52 -9.46 -28.17 9.44
C SER A 52 -8.96 -27.08 10.37
N LEU A 53 -9.85 -26.45 11.14
CA LEU A 53 -9.45 -25.57 12.24
C LEU A 53 -10.25 -25.88 13.52
N ASP A 54 -9.54 -26.51 14.45
CA ASP A 54 -9.72 -26.33 15.90
C ASP A 54 -8.39 -26.74 16.54
N THR A 55 -7.59 -25.80 17.03
CA THR A 55 -6.64 -26.04 18.13
C THR A 55 -6.07 -24.71 18.67
N LEU A 56 -6.27 -24.48 19.96
CA LEU A 56 -5.63 -23.43 20.74
C LEU A 56 -4.13 -23.72 20.88
N GLY A 57 -3.29 -22.82 20.38
CA GLY A 57 -1.83 -22.88 20.50
C GLY A 57 -1.33 -22.21 21.78
N LEU A 58 -0.78 -23.01 22.69
CA LEU A 58 0.15 -22.50 23.70
C LEU A 58 1.38 -21.93 22.99
N VAL A 59 1.71 -20.68 23.30
CA VAL A 59 2.94 -20.02 22.83
C VAL A 59 4.14 -20.70 23.51
N VAL A 60 4.69 -21.71 22.84
CA VAL A 60 6.03 -22.23 23.13
C VAL A 60 6.99 -21.55 22.18
N ASP A 61 8.05 -20.94 22.71
CA ASP A 61 9.17 -20.42 21.92
C ASP A 61 10.10 -21.60 21.55
N PRO A 62 10.05 -22.10 20.30
CA PRO A 62 10.84 -23.25 19.90
C PRO A 62 12.34 -22.92 19.85
N LEU A 63 12.72 -21.68 19.49
CA LEU A 63 14.12 -21.27 19.31
C LEU A 63 14.82 -21.04 20.66
N GLY A 64 14.11 -20.54 21.66
CA GLY A 64 14.61 -20.39 23.03
C GLY A 64 15.12 -21.71 23.66
N SER A 65 14.61 -22.86 23.22
CA SER A 65 15.06 -24.18 23.68
C SER A 65 16.44 -24.59 23.15
N LEU A 66 16.87 -24.06 22.00
CA LEU A 66 18.19 -24.31 21.42
C LEU A 66 19.29 -23.48 22.11
N VAL A 67 18.94 -22.28 22.60
CA VAL A 67 19.84 -21.39 23.35
C VAL A 67 20.31 -22.06 24.65
N ALA A 68 19.46 -22.87 25.27
CA ALA A 68 19.78 -23.60 26.49
C ALA A 68 20.89 -24.67 26.30
N TRP A 69 21.23 -25.04 25.06
CA TRP A 69 22.18 -26.13 24.75
C TRP A 69 23.55 -25.63 24.27
N GLY A 70 23.76 -24.31 24.18
CA GLY A 70 25.10 -23.69 24.10
C GLY A 70 25.85 -23.90 22.77
N VAL A 71 25.25 -23.59 21.62
CA VAL A 71 25.92 -23.73 20.31
C VAL A 71 25.90 -22.42 19.52
N SER A 72 27.00 -21.66 19.60
CA SER A 72 27.23 -20.40 18.86
C SER A 72 27.17 -20.56 17.33
N TRP A 73 27.49 -21.75 16.80
CA TRP A 73 27.42 -22.07 15.37
C TRP A 73 25.98 -22.25 14.85
N LEU A 74 25.08 -22.77 15.69
CA LEU A 74 23.69 -23.00 15.34
C LEU A 74 22.92 -21.67 15.32
N MET A 75 23.31 -20.70 16.17
CA MET A 75 22.71 -19.36 16.17
C MET A 75 22.95 -18.65 14.83
N GLU A 76 24.17 -18.61 14.31
CA GLU A 76 24.45 -17.93 13.02
C GLU A 76 23.73 -18.55 11.81
N HIS A 77 23.48 -19.87 11.82
CA HIS A 77 22.85 -20.56 10.69
C HIS A 77 21.32 -20.68 10.80
N VAL A 78 20.76 -20.60 12.01
CA VAL A 78 19.31 -20.67 12.25
C VAL A 78 18.68 -19.28 12.36
N GLN A 79 19.45 -18.25 12.72
CA GLN A 79 18.98 -16.86 12.78
C GLN A 79 18.35 -16.37 11.45
N PRO A 80 18.89 -16.67 10.25
CA PRO A 80 18.24 -16.29 8.99
C PRO A 80 16.82 -16.85 8.81
N LEU A 81 16.53 -18.00 9.44
CA LEU A 81 15.19 -18.59 9.45
C LEU A 81 14.26 -17.92 10.47
N SER A 82 14.79 -17.47 11.60
CA SER A 82 14.06 -16.67 12.59
C SER A 82 13.73 -15.28 12.04
N ASP A 83 14.70 -14.62 11.41
CA ASP A 83 14.52 -13.30 10.81
C ASP A 83 13.50 -13.38 9.65
N ALA A 84 13.53 -14.46 8.87
CA ALA A 84 12.51 -14.71 7.84
C ALA A 84 11.11 -15.01 8.42
N LEU A 85 11.02 -15.58 9.62
CA LEU A 85 9.76 -15.78 10.34
C LEU A 85 9.20 -14.45 10.86
N ASP A 86 10.06 -13.58 11.40
CA ASP A 86 9.68 -12.25 11.85
C ASP A 86 9.21 -11.37 10.67
N TRP A 87 9.80 -11.56 9.48
CA TRP A 87 9.33 -10.90 8.26
C TRP A 87 7.94 -11.36 7.80
N LEU A 88 7.60 -12.65 8.02
CA LEU A 88 6.27 -13.21 7.77
C LEU A 88 5.27 -12.83 8.88
N ALA A 89 5.73 -12.21 9.97
CA ALA A 89 4.93 -11.94 11.16
C ALA A 89 4.10 -10.65 11.08
N GLY A 90 3.85 -10.11 9.87
CA GLY A 90 3.03 -8.91 9.63
C GLY A 90 1.73 -8.89 10.44
N ASP A 91 1.17 -7.71 10.64
CA ASP A 91 0.09 -7.48 11.61
C ASP A 91 -1.31 -7.87 11.06
N PRO A 92 -1.90 -9.01 11.48
CA PRO A 92 -3.22 -9.43 11.01
C PRO A 92 -4.32 -8.51 11.54
N ASP A 93 -4.14 -7.88 12.70
CA ASP A 93 -5.10 -6.96 13.28
C ASP A 93 -5.14 -5.66 12.47
N GLN A 94 -3.97 -5.21 11.97
CA GLN A 94 -3.89 -4.09 11.04
C GLN A 94 -4.59 -4.38 9.70
N ILE A 95 -4.45 -5.61 9.16
CA ILE A 95 -5.16 -6.03 7.94
C ILE A 95 -6.69 -6.06 8.20
N ALA A 96 -7.11 -6.58 9.34
CA ALA A 96 -8.52 -6.60 9.75
C ALA A 96 -9.08 -5.17 9.91
N ALA A 97 -8.29 -4.24 10.46
CA ALA A 97 -8.67 -2.83 10.58
C ALA A 97 -8.86 -2.16 9.19
N TYR A 98 -7.99 -2.45 8.22
CA TYR A 98 -8.16 -1.97 6.85
C TYR A 98 -9.40 -2.59 6.18
N ALA A 99 -9.64 -3.89 6.36
CA ALA A 99 -10.85 -4.54 5.87
C ALA A 99 -12.11 -3.89 6.45
N GLN A 100 -12.12 -3.61 7.76
CA GLN A 100 -13.23 -2.95 8.43
C GLN A 100 -13.44 -1.51 7.95
N THR A 101 -12.36 -0.79 7.62
CA THR A 101 -12.43 0.57 7.06
C THR A 101 -13.22 0.57 5.75
N TRP A 102 -12.90 -0.36 4.84
CA TRP A 102 -13.64 -0.52 3.58
C TRP A 102 -15.11 -0.91 3.79
N LYS A 103 -15.40 -1.78 4.77
CA LYS A 103 -16.78 -2.11 5.15
C LYS A 103 -17.54 -0.90 5.70
N ASN A 104 -16.87 -0.03 6.48
CA ASN A 104 -17.48 1.20 6.97
C ASN A 104 -17.81 2.17 5.83
N VAL A 105 -16.92 2.31 4.84
CA VAL A 105 -17.17 3.09 3.62
C VAL A 105 -18.36 2.54 2.84
N SER A 106 -18.45 1.22 2.70
CA SER A 106 -19.59 0.53 2.07
C SER A 106 -20.91 0.88 2.74
N VAL A 107 -20.98 0.73 4.07
CA VAL A 107 -22.19 1.06 4.86
C VAL A 107 -22.56 2.53 4.73
N ASN A 108 -21.57 3.44 4.77
CA ASN A 108 -21.83 4.87 4.66
C ASN A 108 -22.38 5.25 3.28
N ALA A 109 -21.80 4.71 2.20
CA ALA A 109 -22.26 4.94 0.83
C ALA A 109 -23.69 4.39 0.60
N ALA A 110 -24.00 3.20 1.15
CA ALA A 110 -25.34 2.64 1.10
C ALA A 110 -26.36 3.51 1.85
N GLN A 111 -26.01 3.97 3.06
CA GLN A 111 -26.85 4.88 3.84
C GLN A 111 -27.10 6.21 3.13
N ALA A 112 -26.10 6.75 2.43
CA ALA A 112 -26.26 7.95 1.62
C ALA A 112 -27.24 7.74 0.46
N ALA A 113 -27.18 6.59 -0.22
CA ALA A 113 -28.13 6.22 -1.26
C ALA A 113 -29.56 6.08 -0.72
N ASP A 114 -29.72 5.47 0.46
CA ASP A 114 -31.01 5.30 1.13
C ASP A 114 -31.60 6.65 1.57
N ALA A 115 -30.79 7.52 2.18
CA ALA A 115 -31.22 8.85 2.58
C ALA A 115 -31.67 9.70 1.38
N LEU A 116 -30.93 9.64 0.26
CA LEU A 116 -31.31 10.31 -0.99
C LEU A 116 -32.62 9.76 -1.55
N ARG A 117 -32.81 8.43 -1.50
CA ARG A 117 -34.06 7.78 -1.88
C ARG A 117 -35.22 8.30 -1.04
N GLU A 118 -35.09 8.28 0.28
CA GLU A 118 -36.13 8.74 1.18
C GLU A 118 -36.49 10.21 0.98
N ALA A 119 -35.50 11.09 0.79
CA ALA A 119 -35.73 12.51 0.52
C ALA A 119 -36.54 12.72 -0.77
N VAL A 120 -36.19 12.01 -1.85
CA VAL A 120 -36.95 12.08 -3.12
C VAL A 120 -38.39 11.57 -2.95
N TRP A 121 -38.60 10.47 -2.24
CA TRP A 121 -39.94 9.93 -2.03
C TRP A 121 -40.81 10.79 -1.12
N ARG A 122 -40.23 11.48 -0.13
CA ARG A 122 -40.97 12.30 0.83
C ARG A 122 -41.20 13.73 0.35
N ASP A 123 -40.16 14.40 -0.12
CA ASP A 123 -40.17 15.86 -0.27
C ASP A 123 -40.78 16.32 -1.60
N ILE A 124 -40.82 15.42 -2.61
CA ILE A 124 -41.40 15.71 -3.92
C ILE A 124 -42.47 14.69 -4.33
N ALA A 125 -43.13 14.06 -3.36
CA ALA A 125 -44.19 13.07 -3.60
C ALA A 125 -45.32 13.62 -4.48
N ASP A 126 -45.76 14.85 -4.19
CA ASP A 126 -46.88 15.50 -4.86
C ASP A 126 -46.49 16.18 -6.19
N TRP A 127 -45.18 16.27 -6.48
CA TRP A 127 -44.69 16.88 -7.72
C TRP A 127 -44.86 15.91 -8.89
N THR A 128 -45.74 16.27 -9.82
CA THR A 128 -46.09 15.43 -10.98
C THR A 128 -45.79 16.14 -12.31
N GLY A 129 -45.76 15.36 -13.39
CA GLY A 129 -45.50 15.82 -14.75
C GLY A 129 -44.07 15.56 -15.24
N PRO A 130 -43.79 15.85 -16.52
CA PRO A 130 -42.57 15.37 -17.20
C PRO A 130 -41.25 15.79 -16.51
N ALA A 131 -41.18 17.00 -15.96
CA ALA A 131 -39.99 17.48 -15.26
C ALA A 131 -39.70 16.67 -13.98
N SER A 132 -40.74 16.25 -13.25
CA SER A 132 -40.60 15.43 -12.05
C SER A 132 -40.16 14.00 -12.37
N GLU A 133 -40.53 13.48 -13.54
CA GLU A 133 -40.10 12.16 -14.04
C GLU A 133 -38.62 12.21 -14.43
N SER A 134 -38.19 13.24 -15.18
CA SER A 134 -36.78 13.44 -15.52
C SER A 134 -35.89 13.60 -14.28
N PHE A 135 -36.34 14.37 -13.28
CA PHE A 135 -35.62 14.50 -12.01
C PHE A 135 -35.51 13.16 -11.28
N ARG A 136 -36.60 12.40 -11.13
CA ARG A 136 -36.56 11.07 -10.47
C ARG A 136 -35.64 10.10 -11.19
N SER A 137 -35.61 10.11 -12.52
CA SER A 137 -34.66 9.32 -13.32
C SER A 137 -33.22 9.73 -13.04
N HIS A 138 -32.94 11.03 -13.00
CA HIS A 138 -31.60 11.55 -12.71
C HIS A 138 -31.12 11.16 -11.30
N VAL A 139 -31.97 11.26 -10.27
CA VAL A 139 -31.58 10.85 -8.92
C VAL A 139 -31.48 9.32 -8.80
N ALA A 140 -32.27 8.54 -9.55
CA ALA A 140 -32.13 7.09 -9.59
C ALA A 140 -30.76 6.64 -10.12
N GLU A 141 -30.21 7.35 -11.13
CA GLU A 141 -28.83 7.12 -11.61
C GLU A 141 -27.80 7.39 -10.51
N GLN A 142 -27.97 8.47 -9.73
CA GLN A 142 -27.08 8.78 -8.60
C GLN A 142 -27.17 7.72 -7.49
N MET A 143 -28.38 7.25 -7.16
CA MET A 143 -28.57 6.18 -6.16
C MET A 143 -27.90 4.88 -6.60
N GLN A 144 -27.99 4.52 -7.89
CA GLN A 144 -27.33 3.32 -8.43
C GLN A 144 -25.81 3.44 -8.41
N ALA A 145 -25.26 4.60 -8.75
CA ALA A 145 -23.82 4.83 -8.69
C ALA A 145 -23.28 4.78 -7.25
N LEU A 146 -24.01 5.35 -6.27
CA LEU A 146 -23.70 5.20 -4.84
C LEU A 146 -23.79 3.74 -4.38
N GLY A 147 -24.79 2.99 -4.86
CA GLY A 147 -24.93 1.55 -4.60
C GLY A 147 -23.73 0.74 -5.14
N GLY A 148 -23.29 1.01 -6.37
CA GLY A 148 -22.11 0.36 -6.95
C GLY A 148 -20.81 0.68 -6.18
N ILE A 149 -20.65 1.90 -5.69
CA ILE A 149 -19.52 2.26 -4.82
C ILE A 149 -19.61 1.53 -3.48
N ALA A 150 -20.81 1.43 -2.90
CA ALA A 150 -21.03 0.68 -1.66
C ALA A 150 -20.65 -0.80 -1.83
N ASP A 151 -21.13 -1.44 -2.89
CA ASP A 151 -20.81 -2.84 -3.20
C ASP A 151 -19.31 -3.05 -3.49
N GLY A 152 -18.69 -2.10 -4.20
CA GLY A 152 -17.26 -2.14 -4.51
C GLY A 152 -16.37 -2.01 -3.28
N ALA A 153 -16.69 -1.05 -2.41
CA ALA A 153 -16.02 -0.90 -1.11
C ALA A 153 -16.21 -2.13 -0.22
N GLY A 154 -17.40 -2.72 -0.19
CA GLY A 154 -17.67 -3.96 0.56
C GLY A 154 -16.82 -5.13 0.04
N THR A 155 -16.69 -5.22 -1.28
CA THR A 155 -15.86 -6.24 -1.95
C THR A 155 -14.37 -6.08 -1.65
N LEU A 156 -13.84 -4.84 -1.63
CA LEU A 156 -12.46 -4.57 -1.20
C LEU A 156 -12.24 -4.97 0.27
N GLY A 157 -13.22 -4.70 1.14
CA GLY A 157 -13.18 -5.12 2.53
C GLY A 157 -13.10 -6.65 2.68
N ASN A 158 -13.98 -7.38 1.99
CA ASN A 158 -13.98 -8.84 2.01
C ASN A 158 -12.68 -9.44 1.42
N ALA A 159 -12.19 -8.89 0.31
CA ALA A 159 -10.93 -9.33 -0.30
C ALA A 159 -9.75 -9.16 0.67
N THR A 160 -9.68 -8.00 1.34
CA THR A 160 -8.64 -7.67 2.32
C THR A 160 -8.70 -8.61 3.53
N GLU A 161 -9.90 -8.91 4.03
CA GLU A 161 -10.12 -9.86 5.12
C GLU A 161 -9.63 -11.27 4.76
N ILE A 162 -9.99 -11.77 3.57
CA ILE A 162 -9.53 -13.10 3.11
C ILE A 162 -8.01 -13.13 2.93
N CYS A 163 -7.41 -12.06 2.42
CA CYS A 163 -5.95 -11.91 2.36
C CYS A 163 -5.32 -12.02 3.75
N GLY A 164 -5.87 -11.33 4.74
CA GLY A 164 -5.43 -11.39 6.13
C GLY A 164 -5.52 -12.80 6.70
N MET A 165 -6.63 -13.50 6.47
CA MET A 165 -6.80 -14.89 6.90
C MET A 165 -5.77 -15.83 6.26
N LEU A 166 -5.50 -15.68 4.95
CA LEU A 166 -4.49 -16.49 4.24
C LEU A 166 -3.08 -16.25 4.77
N VAL A 167 -2.71 -14.99 5.03
CA VAL A 167 -1.40 -14.65 5.62
C VAL A 167 -1.29 -15.23 7.03
N GLY A 168 -2.35 -15.11 7.84
CA GLY A 168 -2.43 -15.70 9.18
C GLY A 168 -2.23 -17.22 9.16
N LEU A 169 -2.93 -17.92 8.26
CA LEU A 169 -2.79 -19.37 8.09
C LEU A 169 -1.35 -19.76 7.69
N VAL A 170 -0.76 -19.08 6.70
CA VAL A 170 0.60 -19.38 6.25
C VAL A 170 1.60 -19.12 7.38
N ARG A 171 1.40 -18.08 8.18
CA ARG A 171 2.20 -17.81 9.38
C ARG A 171 2.09 -18.95 10.41
N GLU A 172 0.90 -19.45 10.68
CA GLU A 172 0.69 -20.58 11.60
C GLU A 172 1.39 -21.84 11.11
N LEU A 173 1.21 -22.19 9.84
CA LEU A 173 1.86 -23.36 9.23
C LEU A 173 3.39 -23.24 9.22
N VAL A 174 3.94 -22.07 8.91
CA VAL A 174 5.39 -21.85 8.93
C VAL A 174 5.92 -21.96 10.36
N ARG A 175 5.21 -21.42 11.36
CA ARG A 175 5.57 -21.57 12.77
C ARG A 175 5.60 -23.04 13.18
N GLU A 176 4.60 -23.83 12.83
CA GLU A 176 4.55 -25.27 13.11
C GLU A 176 5.71 -26.02 12.46
N LEU A 177 6.00 -25.72 11.19
CA LEU A 177 7.13 -26.31 10.48
C LEU A 177 8.46 -25.99 11.16
N ILE A 178 8.65 -24.74 11.61
CA ILE A 178 9.87 -24.34 12.32
C ILE A 178 9.96 -25.07 13.67
N ALA A 179 8.86 -25.20 14.41
CA ALA A 179 8.85 -25.95 15.67
C ALA A 179 9.24 -27.43 15.45
N GLU A 180 8.71 -28.08 14.41
CA GLU A 180 9.06 -29.46 14.04
C GLU A 180 10.55 -29.56 13.58
N PHE A 181 11.07 -28.55 12.87
CA PHE A 181 12.50 -28.47 12.51
C PHE A 181 13.40 -28.40 13.74
N VAL A 182 13.09 -27.49 14.67
CA VAL A 182 13.85 -27.29 15.91
C VAL A 182 13.83 -28.56 16.77
N ALA A 183 12.67 -29.19 16.93
CA ALA A 183 12.55 -30.47 17.64
C ALA A 183 13.41 -31.57 16.99
N THR A 184 13.44 -31.62 15.65
CA THR A 184 14.28 -32.57 14.91
C THR A 184 15.77 -32.30 15.12
N LEU A 185 16.18 -31.03 15.11
CA LEU A 185 17.56 -30.65 15.40
C LEU A 185 17.97 -31.04 16.82
N ALA A 186 17.14 -30.73 17.82
CA ALA A 186 17.40 -31.10 19.21
C ALA A 186 17.59 -32.62 19.39
N ALA A 187 16.81 -33.44 18.68
CA ALA A 187 16.95 -34.89 18.74
C ALA A 187 18.22 -35.42 18.03
N ARG A 188 18.61 -34.81 16.89
CA ARG A 188 19.72 -35.31 16.06
C ARG A 188 21.08 -34.74 16.43
N LEU A 189 21.14 -33.54 17.00
CA LEU A 189 22.38 -32.86 17.33
C LEU A 189 23.29 -33.69 18.26
N PRO A 190 22.79 -34.35 19.32
CA PRO A 190 23.62 -35.24 20.14
C PRO A 190 24.17 -36.44 19.36
N GLN A 191 23.39 -36.98 18.41
CA GLN A 191 23.81 -38.13 17.59
C GLN A 191 24.94 -37.72 16.64
N TRP A 192 24.84 -36.54 16.02
CA TRP A 192 25.88 -35.99 15.16
C TRP A 192 27.16 -35.67 15.92
N LEU A 193 27.05 -35.07 17.12
CA LEU A 193 28.21 -34.81 17.98
C LEU A 193 28.89 -36.10 18.42
N ALA A 194 28.12 -37.14 18.75
CA ALA A 194 28.65 -38.45 19.06
C ALA A 194 29.34 -39.09 17.84
N GLU A 195 28.73 -39.04 16.66
CA GLU A 195 29.30 -39.58 15.42
C GLU A 195 30.65 -38.92 15.11
N VAL A 196 30.74 -37.59 15.15
CA VAL A 196 31.99 -36.85 14.94
C VAL A 196 33.01 -37.16 16.05
N GLY A 197 32.59 -37.19 17.31
CA GLY A 197 33.46 -37.45 18.45
C GLY A 197 34.04 -38.87 18.46
N PHE A 198 33.21 -39.89 18.26
CA PHE A 198 33.64 -41.30 18.23
C PHE A 198 34.46 -41.65 16.98
N THR A 199 34.24 -40.94 15.86
CA THR A 199 35.04 -41.11 14.64
C THR A 199 36.28 -40.22 14.61
N LEU A 200 36.60 -39.51 15.70
CA LEU A 200 37.72 -38.57 15.81
C LEU A 200 37.74 -37.53 14.68
N GLY A 201 36.56 -37.08 14.25
CA GLY A 201 36.38 -36.10 13.18
C GLY A 201 36.24 -36.68 11.77
N LEU A 202 36.42 -37.99 11.57
CA LEU A 202 36.29 -38.62 10.24
C LEU A 202 34.85 -38.67 9.73
N GLY A 203 33.85 -38.66 10.62
CA GLY A 203 32.42 -38.62 10.29
C GLY A 203 31.90 -37.25 9.88
N THR A 204 32.71 -36.18 10.01
CA THR A 204 32.30 -34.80 9.71
C THR A 204 31.68 -34.62 8.31
N PRO A 205 32.23 -35.20 7.21
CA PRO A 205 31.62 -35.05 5.89
C PRO A 205 30.21 -35.67 5.79
N VAL A 206 29.96 -36.78 6.49
CA VAL A 206 28.65 -37.45 6.49
C VAL A 206 27.64 -36.61 7.26
N VAL A 207 28.01 -36.11 8.43
CA VAL A 207 27.16 -35.24 9.26
C VAL A 207 26.79 -33.97 8.50
N ILE A 208 27.74 -33.33 7.80
CA ILE A 208 27.44 -32.16 6.96
C ILE A 208 26.38 -32.49 5.90
N GLY A 209 26.50 -33.64 5.23
CA GLY A 209 25.51 -34.09 4.24
C GLY A 209 24.12 -34.32 4.86
N GLN A 210 24.05 -34.89 6.05
CA GLN A 210 22.78 -35.12 6.77
C GLN A 210 22.12 -33.79 7.19
N VAL A 211 22.90 -32.84 7.71
CA VAL A 211 22.41 -31.50 8.08
C VAL A 211 21.90 -30.78 6.83
N ALA A 212 22.67 -30.77 5.74
CA ALA A 212 22.29 -30.10 4.50
C ALA A 212 21.00 -30.69 3.90
N ALA A 213 20.86 -32.01 3.92
CA ALA A 213 19.64 -32.68 3.46
C ALA A 213 18.42 -32.34 4.33
N LEU A 214 18.62 -32.26 5.65
CA LEU A 214 17.57 -31.86 6.58
C LEU A 214 17.13 -30.43 6.29
N VAL A 215 18.05 -29.46 6.27
CA VAL A 215 17.76 -28.05 5.97
C VAL A 215 17.07 -27.91 4.62
N SER A 216 17.55 -28.59 3.58
CA SER A 216 16.96 -28.53 2.24
C SER A 216 15.51 -29.02 2.21
N LYS A 217 15.19 -30.09 2.96
CA LYS A 217 13.81 -30.58 3.10
C LYS A 217 12.90 -29.50 3.71
N TRP A 218 13.38 -28.80 4.72
CA TRP A 218 12.61 -27.76 5.41
C TRP A 218 12.42 -26.51 4.57
N VAL A 219 13.48 -26.02 3.94
CA VAL A 219 13.43 -24.92 2.98
C VAL A 219 12.44 -25.22 1.86
N ALA A 220 12.43 -26.44 1.33
CA ALA A 220 11.48 -26.84 0.30
C ALA A 220 10.02 -26.88 0.78
N ARG A 221 9.77 -27.25 2.04
CA ARG A 221 8.40 -27.23 2.62
C ARG A 221 7.90 -25.80 2.83
N ILE A 222 8.70 -24.95 3.45
CA ILE A 222 8.37 -23.54 3.70
C ILE A 222 8.22 -22.78 2.37
N GLY A 223 9.17 -22.98 1.45
CA GLY A 223 9.14 -22.34 0.14
C GLY A 223 7.89 -22.66 -0.68
N LYS A 224 7.33 -23.88 -0.55
CA LYS A 224 6.05 -24.23 -1.19
C LYS A 224 4.89 -23.39 -0.65
N LEU A 225 4.79 -23.21 0.67
CA LEU A 225 3.73 -22.41 1.29
C LEU A 225 3.83 -20.94 0.87
N ILE A 226 5.03 -20.36 0.91
CA ILE A 226 5.28 -18.98 0.49
C ILE A 226 4.96 -18.81 -1.00
N THR A 227 5.39 -19.74 -1.85
CA THR A 227 5.12 -19.69 -3.30
C THR A 227 3.63 -19.76 -3.60
N ALA A 228 2.89 -20.63 -2.89
CA ALA A 228 1.45 -20.73 -3.02
C ALA A 228 0.75 -19.43 -2.61
N LEU A 229 1.18 -18.81 -1.51
CA LEU A 229 0.66 -17.52 -1.06
C LEU A 229 0.90 -16.41 -2.10
N LEU A 230 2.12 -16.32 -2.63
CA LEU A 230 2.47 -15.35 -3.68
C LEU A 230 1.65 -15.57 -4.95
N ASN A 231 1.38 -16.83 -5.32
CA ASN A 231 0.54 -17.13 -6.47
C ASN A 231 -0.91 -16.71 -6.26
N SER A 232 -1.46 -16.90 -5.05
CA SER A 232 -2.80 -16.40 -4.70
C SER A 232 -2.88 -14.88 -4.87
N PHE A 233 -1.91 -14.12 -4.33
CA PHE A 233 -1.87 -12.66 -4.49
C PHE A 233 -1.72 -12.21 -5.94
N ARG A 234 -0.93 -12.94 -6.75
CA ARG A 234 -0.80 -12.66 -8.20
C ARG A 234 -2.13 -12.85 -8.94
N LYS A 235 -2.93 -13.85 -8.58
CA LYS A 235 -4.27 -14.08 -9.15
C LYS A 235 -5.28 -13.03 -8.68
N LEU A 236 -5.14 -12.53 -7.45
CA LEU A 236 -6.04 -11.52 -6.88
C LEU A 236 -5.78 -10.10 -7.42
N THR A 237 -4.52 -9.72 -7.61
CA THR A 237 -4.11 -8.38 -8.08
C THR A 237 -4.92 -7.84 -9.27
N PRO A 238 -5.13 -8.59 -10.37
CA PRO A 238 -5.91 -8.09 -11.50
C PRO A 238 -7.39 -7.89 -11.17
N LEU A 239 -7.98 -8.68 -10.25
CA LEU A 239 -9.36 -8.50 -9.81
C LEU A 239 -9.52 -7.18 -9.03
N LEU A 240 -8.56 -6.87 -8.15
CA LEU A 240 -8.55 -5.62 -7.40
C LEU A 240 -8.37 -4.40 -8.30
N ARG A 241 -7.52 -4.49 -9.34
CA ARG A 241 -7.36 -3.41 -10.32
C ARG A 241 -8.63 -3.13 -11.11
N ARG A 242 -9.31 -4.18 -11.58
CA ARG A 242 -10.60 -4.01 -12.27
C ARG A 242 -11.64 -3.37 -11.36
N LEU A 243 -11.65 -3.74 -10.08
CA LEU A 243 -12.55 -3.15 -9.09
C LEU A 243 -12.25 -1.67 -8.85
N ASP A 244 -10.97 -1.29 -8.75
CA ASP A 244 -10.53 0.11 -8.63
C ASP A 244 -10.95 0.95 -9.86
N GLU A 245 -10.73 0.43 -11.07
CA GLU A 245 -11.16 1.07 -12.32
C GLU A 245 -12.67 1.34 -12.34
N VAL A 246 -13.48 0.35 -11.95
CA VAL A 246 -14.95 0.48 -11.94
C VAL A 246 -15.42 1.47 -10.87
N ILE A 247 -14.85 1.44 -9.67
CA ILE A 247 -15.16 2.40 -8.60
C ILE A 247 -14.79 3.83 -9.03
N ALA A 248 -13.64 4.01 -9.69
CA ALA A 248 -13.21 5.30 -10.21
C ALA A 248 -14.18 5.85 -11.27
N LEU A 249 -14.64 4.99 -12.18
CA LEU A 249 -15.64 5.34 -13.19
C LEU A 249 -16.99 5.72 -12.56
N LEU A 250 -17.46 4.97 -11.55
CA LEU A 250 -18.67 5.31 -10.79
C LEU A 250 -18.54 6.64 -10.05
N GLY A 251 -17.37 6.92 -9.46
CA GLY A 251 -17.05 8.20 -8.83
C GLY A 251 -17.08 9.37 -9.82
N ASP A 252 -16.55 9.18 -11.02
CA ASP A 252 -16.64 10.16 -12.10
C ASP A 252 -18.07 10.40 -12.58
N LEU A 253 -18.88 9.35 -12.67
CA LEU A 253 -20.30 9.47 -13.02
C LEU A 253 -21.04 10.29 -11.96
N LEU A 254 -20.82 10.04 -10.67
CA LEU A 254 -21.41 10.85 -9.59
C LEU A 254 -20.98 12.31 -9.67
N ARG A 255 -19.69 12.58 -9.86
CA ARG A 255 -19.18 13.96 -10.01
C ARG A 255 -19.82 14.68 -11.20
N LYS A 256 -19.99 13.98 -12.33
CA LYS A 256 -20.63 14.52 -13.54
C LYS A 256 -22.14 14.72 -13.34
N ALA A 257 -22.81 13.78 -12.68
CA ALA A 257 -24.24 13.87 -12.37
C ALA A 257 -24.55 15.05 -11.45
N GLY A 258 -23.73 15.28 -10.41
CA GLY A 258 -23.89 16.42 -9.49
C GLY A 258 -23.60 17.80 -10.11
N ARG A 259 -22.95 17.86 -11.29
CA ARG A 259 -22.60 19.11 -11.99
C ARG A 259 -23.51 19.42 -13.18
N ARG A 260 -24.41 18.53 -13.58
CA ARG A 260 -25.31 18.76 -14.73
C ARG A 260 -26.49 19.64 -14.34
N ASP A 261 -26.78 20.64 -15.16
CA ASP A 261 -28.03 21.38 -15.10
C ASP A 261 -29.18 20.44 -15.50
N PRO A 262 -30.17 20.18 -14.61
CA PRO A 262 -31.31 19.32 -14.91
C PRO A 262 -32.19 19.81 -16.07
N LEU A 263 -31.98 21.06 -16.52
CA LEU A 263 -32.77 21.73 -17.54
C LEU A 263 -32.00 22.01 -18.85
N ASP A 264 -30.72 21.60 -18.95
CA ASP A 264 -29.93 21.82 -20.17
C ASP A 264 -30.51 21.01 -21.36
N PRO A 265 -31.07 21.66 -22.39
CA PRO A 265 -31.64 20.98 -23.55
C PRO A 265 -30.57 20.39 -24.47
N ASN A 266 -29.29 20.75 -24.31
CA ASN A 266 -28.14 20.33 -25.11
C ASN A 266 -27.13 19.45 -24.35
N GLY A 267 -27.39 19.12 -23.08
CA GLY A 267 -26.83 17.91 -22.48
C GLY A 267 -27.23 16.72 -23.34
N PRO A 268 -26.42 15.65 -23.48
CA PRO A 268 -26.68 14.60 -24.45
C PRO A 268 -28.11 14.08 -24.27
N ARG A 269 -29.00 14.51 -25.17
CA ARG A 269 -30.29 13.87 -25.34
C ARG A 269 -29.96 12.45 -25.75
N GLY A 270 -30.60 11.47 -25.11
CA GLY A 270 -30.63 10.12 -25.68
C GLY A 270 -30.92 10.27 -27.18
N PRO A 271 -30.15 9.61 -28.06
CA PRO A 271 -30.05 10.04 -29.44
C PRO A 271 -31.43 10.04 -30.09
N ASP A 272 -31.88 11.23 -30.50
CA ASP A 272 -32.94 11.35 -31.49
C ASP A 272 -32.42 10.69 -32.76
N ALA A 273 -33.19 9.71 -33.23
CA ALA A 273 -32.89 8.91 -34.40
C ALA A 273 -33.03 9.76 -35.66
N ASP A 274 -32.03 10.58 -35.99
CA ASP A 274 -31.84 11.17 -37.32
C ASP A 274 -30.43 11.80 -37.45
N GLY A 275 -29.60 11.23 -38.33
CA GLY A 275 -28.61 12.02 -39.08
C GLY A 275 -27.13 11.92 -38.69
N ASP A 276 -26.42 11.10 -39.48
CA ASP A 276 -24.99 11.17 -39.82
C ASP A 276 -23.94 10.84 -38.73
N GLY A 277 -23.54 9.57 -38.73
CA GLY A 277 -22.39 9.09 -37.99
C GLY A 277 -21.09 9.29 -38.77
N ARG A 278 -20.18 10.08 -38.20
CA ARG A 278 -18.74 9.95 -38.41
C ARG A 278 -18.00 10.07 -37.07
N THR A 279 -17.57 8.93 -36.56
CA THR A 279 -16.48 8.83 -35.58
C THR A 279 -15.20 8.59 -36.36
N ASP A 280 -14.43 9.63 -36.60
CA ASP A 280 -13.03 9.50 -37.04
C ASP A 280 -12.16 9.38 -35.78
N LEU A 281 -11.77 8.15 -35.48
CA LEU A 281 -10.62 7.83 -34.65
C LEU A 281 -9.50 7.38 -35.58
N LEU A 282 -8.34 8.04 -35.44
CA LEU A 282 -7.02 7.73 -36.00
C LEU A 282 -6.84 8.04 -37.50
N ASP A 283 -6.27 9.21 -37.77
CA ASP A 283 -5.25 9.32 -38.81
C ASP A 283 -4.00 10.02 -38.24
N THR A 284 -2.91 9.29 -38.25
CA THR A 284 -1.55 9.78 -38.07
C THR A 284 -1.13 10.44 -39.37
N ASP A 285 -0.76 11.71 -39.36
CA ASP A 285 0.34 12.22 -40.18
C ASP A 285 0.79 13.61 -39.69
N ALA A 286 2.09 13.81 -39.78
CA ALA A 286 2.83 15.00 -39.41
C ALA A 286 2.69 16.12 -40.47
N ASP A 287 3.23 17.30 -40.10
CA ASP A 287 3.32 18.57 -40.84
C ASP A 287 2.10 19.49 -40.59
N GLY A 288 2.19 20.69 -40.02
CA GLY A 288 3.31 21.53 -39.69
C GLY A 288 3.04 22.96 -40.15
N ASP A 289 2.31 23.78 -39.37
CA ASP A 289 2.43 25.25 -39.27
C ASP A 289 1.22 25.96 -38.61
N GLY A 290 1.54 26.78 -37.60
CA GLY A 290 0.85 28.05 -37.30
C GLY A 290 -0.56 28.01 -36.69
N VAL A 291 -0.65 28.06 -35.35
CA VAL A 291 -1.02 29.26 -34.56
C VAL A 291 -0.80 28.89 -33.08
N LEU A 292 0.40 29.18 -32.58
CA LEU A 292 0.68 29.38 -31.16
C LEU A 292 1.07 30.84 -31.03
N ASP A 293 0.20 31.64 -30.42
CA ASP A 293 0.56 32.87 -29.74
C ASP A 293 -0.30 32.88 -28.46
N ASP A 294 0.36 33.17 -27.34
CA ASP A 294 -0.16 33.38 -25.98
C ASP A 294 -0.03 32.26 -24.93
N LEU A 295 0.98 31.39 -25.01
CA LEU A 295 1.51 30.70 -23.81
C LEU A 295 3.04 30.58 -23.85
N ASP A 296 3.73 31.71 -23.95
CA ASP A 296 5.13 31.80 -23.50
C ASP A 296 5.12 32.10 -21.99
N GLY A 297 5.54 31.11 -21.20
CA GLY A 297 5.51 31.14 -19.75
C GLY A 297 5.99 29.83 -19.15
N ASP A 298 7.24 29.50 -19.44
CA ASP A 298 8.03 28.39 -18.90
C ASP A 298 7.84 28.30 -17.37
N GLY A 299 7.09 27.29 -16.92
CA GLY A 299 6.80 27.09 -15.50
C GLY A 299 7.18 25.69 -15.05
N VAL A 300 8.48 25.44 -14.84
CA VAL A 300 8.90 24.42 -13.88
C VAL A 300 8.17 24.75 -12.57
N PRO A 301 7.54 23.78 -11.86
CA PRO A 301 6.96 24.07 -10.55
C PRO A 301 8.01 24.79 -9.69
N ASP A 302 7.71 26.00 -9.22
CA ASP A 302 8.65 26.78 -8.41
C ASP A 302 8.85 26.06 -7.07
N ILE A 303 9.94 25.31 -6.97
CA ILE A 303 10.36 24.61 -5.75
C ILE A 303 11.19 25.63 -4.97
N PRO A 304 10.75 26.08 -3.79
CA PRO A 304 11.47 27.09 -3.02
C PRO A 304 12.88 26.59 -2.67
N PRO A 305 13.88 27.48 -2.52
CA PRO A 305 15.20 27.07 -2.04
C PRO A 305 15.13 26.46 -0.63
N PRO A 306 16.16 25.70 -0.19
CA PRO A 306 16.22 25.19 1.18
C PRO A 306 16.08 26.32 2.21
N MET A 307 15.31 26.05 3.25
CA MET A 307 15.14 26.96 4.37
C MET A 307 16.47 27.20 5.07
N VAL A 308 16.66 28.43 5.50
CA VAL A 308 17.73 28.86 6.38
C VAL A 308 17.06 29.51 7.58
N ARG A 309 17.45 29.11 8.80
CA ARG A 309 16.86 29.60 10.04
C ARG A 309 17.90 30.36 10.85
N ASP A 310 17.57 31.58 11.28
CA ASP A 310 18.46 32.40 12.11
C ASP A 310 18.76 31.74 13.46
N ASN A 311 17.77 31.02 14.02
CA ASN A 311 17.91 30.23 15.24
C ASN A 311 17.62 28.75 14.94
N PRO A 312 18.65 27.93 14.68
CA PRO A 312 18.47 26.55 14.28
C PRO A 312 17.80 25.70 15.38
N TRP A 313 17.02 24.71 14.94
CA TRP A 313 16.50 23.66 15.81
C TRP A 313 17.64 22.86 16.45
N ARG A 314 17.39 22.31 17.64
CA ARG A 314 18.39 21.52 18.36
C ARG A 314 18.55 20.16 17.69
N GLY A 315 19.75 19.90 17.17
CA GLY A 315 20.11 18.60 16.60
C GLY A 315 20.50 17.59 17.67
N GLY A 316 20.16 16.31 17.43
CA GLY A 316 20.66 15.16 18.16
C GLY A 316 21.66 14.40 17.30
N ASP A 317 22.76 13.99 17.92
CA ASP A 317 23.80 13.20 17.27
C ASP A 317 23.30 11.78 16.95
N MET A 318 23.79 11.21 15.85
CA MET A 318 23.61 9.80 15.57
C MET A 318 24.27 8.94 16.67
N ASP A 319 23.65 7.81 17.01
CA ASP A 319 24.20 6.84 17.95
C ASP A 319 25.65 6.49 17.51
N PRO A 320 26.64 6.61 18.42
CA PRO A 320 28.05 6.35 18.11
C PRO A 320 28.30 4.97 17.50
N HIS A 321 27.44 3.99 17.74
CA HIS A 321 27.53 2.64 17.18
C HIS A 321 27.49 2.61 15.65
N TYR A 322 26.77 3.54 15.01
CA TYR A 322 26.64 3.63 13.56
C TYR A 322 27.67 4.55 12.90
N ARG A 323 28.61 5.14 13.66
CA ARG A 323 29.66 5.97 13.07
C ARG A 323 30.59 5.13 12.18
N GLY A 324 30.83 5.59 10.95
CA GLY A 324 31.65 4.87 9.99
C GLY A 324 30.89 3.82 9.19
N GLU A 325 29.55 3.78 9.30
CA GLU A 325 28.71 2.83 8.56
C GLU A 325 28.74 3.03 7.03
N GLU A 326 29.19 4.20 6.56
CA GLU A 326 29.39 4.52 5.15
C GLU A 326 30.59 3.76 4.53
N ARG A 327 31.41 3.15 5.38
CA ARG A 327 32.67 2.52 4.94
C ARG A 327 32.48 1.04 4.64
N PRO A 328 33.26 0.47 3.71
CA PRO A 328 33.26 -0.97 3.47
C PRO A 328 33.62 -1.82 4.70
N ASP A 329 34.36 -1.28 5.66
CA ASP A 329 34.72 -1.90 6.94
C ASP A 329 33.79 -1.48 8.10
N GLY A 330 32.72 -0.75 7.79
CA GLY A 330 31.69 -0.34 8.74
C GLY A 330 30.76 -1.48 9.15
N ILE A 331 29.81 -1.17 10.04
CA ILE A 331 28.90 -2.15 10.64
C ILE A 331 28.08 -2.97 9.63
N TRP A 332 27.77 -2.40 8.46
CA TRP A 332 27.00 -3.09 7.41
C TRP A 332 27.87 -3.86 6.40
N GLY A 333 29.21 -3.74 6.49
CA GLY A 333 30.14 -4.32 5.52
C GLY A 333 30.06 -3.66 4.14
N PRO A 334 30.80 -4.16 3.13
CA PRO A 334 30.78 -3.59 1.79
C PRO A 334 29.41 -3.83 1.15
N PRO A 335 28.79 -2.80 0.55
CA PRO A 335 29.38 -1.54 0.09
C PRO A 335 29.37 -0.37 1.09
N GLY A 336 28.70 -0.49 2.24
CA GLY A 336 28.45 0.58 3.20
C GLY A 336 27.14 1.33 2.93
N VAL A 337 26.78 2.22 3.85
CA VAL A 337 25.60 3.10 3.73
C VAL A 337 25.90 4.26 2.79
N ASP A 338 24.96 4.55 1.90
CA ASP A 338 25.05 5.66 0.96
C ASP A 338 24.75 6.97 1.70
N TYR A 339 25.76 7.84 1.78
CA TYR A 339 25.64 9.17 2.35
C TYR A 339 25.45 10.19 1.23
N LEU A 340 24.40 11.00 1.36
CA LEU A 340 24.06 12.02 0.38
C LEU A 340 24.82 13.31 0.65
N ASP A 341 25.31 13.93 -0.42
CA ASP A 341 25.76 15.31 -0.37
C ASP A 341 24.59 16.31 -0.43
N ALA A 342 24.91 17.61 -0.34
CA ALA A 342 23.91 18.66 -0.32
C ALA A 342 23.10 18.80 -1.62
N ALA A 343 23.63 18.37 -2.77
CA ALA A 343 22.92 18.39 -4.04
C ALA A 343 22.07 17.13 -4.21
N GLU A 344 22.60 15.97 -3.85
CA GLU A 344 21.89 14.69 -3.93
C GLU A 344 20.68 14.67 -2.98
N ARG A 345 20.81 15.25 -1.78
CA ARG A 345 19.69 15.30 -0.81
C ARG A 345 18.50 16.12 -1.31
N GLU A 346 18.68 17.05 -2.23
CA GLU A 346 17.59 17.86 -2.78
C GLU A 346 16.57 17.01 -3.54
N ALA A 347 16.98 15.87 -4.10
CA ALA A 347 16.08 14.90 -4.71
C ALA A 347 15.07 14.27 -3.71
N TYR A 348 15.35 14.38 -2.41
CA TYR A 348 14.54 13.84 -1.32
C TYR A 348 13.82 14.92 -0.52
N ARG A 349 14.00 16.21 -0.88
CA ARG A 349 13.43 17.32 -0.12
C ARG A 349 11.92 17.35 -0.26
N LEU A 350 11.25 17.52 0.87
CA LEU A 350 9.83 17.83 0.93
C LEU A 350 9.62 19.33 1.04
N THR A 351 8.58 19.83 0.37
CA THR A 351 8.13 21.22 0.48
C THR A 351 6.67 21.26 0.88
N ILE A 352 6.28 22.25 1.68
CA ILE A 352 4.89 22.38 2.14
C ILE A 352 4.32 23.68 1.58
N ARG A 353 3.17 23.58 0.93
CA ARG A 353 2.43 24.71 0.38
C ARG A 353 0.96 24.54 0.75
N ASP A 354 0.37 25.56 1.35
CA ASP A 354 -1.04 25.58 1.77
C ASP A 354 -1.45 24.36 2.62
N GLY A 355 -0.55 23.90 3.50
CA GLY A 355 -0.78 22.74 4.39
C GLY A 355 -0.69 21.37 3.69
N LEU A 356 -0.25 21.31 2.43
CA LEU A 356 -0.01 20.07 1.69
C LEU A 356 1.49 19.87 1.44
N VAL A 357 1.92 18.61 1.56
CA VAL A 357 3.30 18.16 1.34
C VAL A 357 3.51 17.78 -0.12
N TYR A 358 4.61 18.27 -0.69
CA TYR A 358 5.04 18.02 -2.06
C TYR A 358 6.45 17.43 -2.10
N ASP A 359 6.70 16.55 -3.07
CA ASP A 359 8.01 15.98 -3.36
C ASP A 359 8.95 16.99 -4.05
N SER A 360 10.19 16.55 -4.30
CA SER A 360 11.22 17.33 -4.99
C SER A 360 10.92 17.60 -6.46
N GLN A 361 9.87 17.01 -7.04
CA GLN A 361 9.35 17.33 -8.37
C GLN A 361 8.12 18.25 -8.32
N GLY A 362 7.70 18.68 -7.12
CA GLY A 362 6.54 19.55 -6.93
C GLY A 362 5.19 18.83 -7.03
N ARG A 363 5.16 17.50 -6.99
CA ARG A 363 3.94 16.68 -6.97
C ARG A 363 3.50 16.42 -5.54
N LEU A 364 2.21 16.13 -5.32
CA LEU A 364 1.73 15.76 -3.98
C LEU A 364 2.47 14.52 -3.49
N PHE A 365 3.05 14.62 -2.30
CA PHE A 365 3.77 13.52 -1.69
C PHE A 365 2.76 12.47 -1.18
N ASP A 366 3.01 11.21 -1.50
CA ASP A 366 2.12 10.12 -1.13
C ASP A 366 2.94 8.89 -0.76
N THR A 367 2.80 8.44 0.48
CA THR A 367 3.55 7.32 1.06
C THR A 367 2.81 6.00 0.93
N SER A 368 1.65 5.92 0.26
CA SER A 368 0.84 4.68 0.18
C SER A 368 1.60 3.50 -0.44
N ASN A 369 2.62 3.78 -1.26
CA ASN A 369 3.53 2.78 -1.84
C ASN A 369 4.92 2.75 -1.18
N ALA A 370 5.12 3.46 -0.07
CA ALA A 370 6.40 3.51 0.63
C ALA A 370 6.66 2.22 1.44
N SER A 371 7.93 1.89 1.64
CA SER A 371 8.39 0.76 2.44
C SER A 371 9.57 1.18 3.32
N SER A 372 9.42 1.04 4.64
CA SER A 372 10.47 1.25 5.63
C SER A 372 10.64 0.00 6.50
N VAL A 373 11.86 -0.21 7.01
CA VAL A 373 12.24 -1.41 7.80
C VAL A 373 11.53 -1.44 9.16
N HIS A 374 11.01 -0.29 9.57
CA HIS A 374 10.33 -0.05 10.83
C HIS A 374 8.80 -0.11 10.72
N ALA A 375 8.22 -0.07 9.51
CA ALA A 375 6.79 0.09 9.34
C ALA A 375 5.95 -1.20 9.30
N GLY A 376 6.56 -2.39 9.20
CA GLY A 376 5.86 -3.68 9.28
C GLY A 376 4.73 -3.94 8.26
N GLY A 377 4.42 -3.00 7.35
CA GLY A 377 3.24 -3.07 6.47
C GLY A 377 3.20 -2.07 5.31
N GLY A 378 4.30 -1.40 4.98
CA GLY A 378 4.32 -0.35 3.96
C GLY A 378 3.52 0.90 4.37
N GLY A 379 3.44 1.89 3.48
CA GLY A 379 2.66 3.10 3.71
C GLY A 379 3.41 4.23 4.42
N ARG A 380 4.66 4.03 4.85
CA ARG A 380 5.46 5.02 5.58
C ARG A 380 6.83 5.24 4.95
N ALA A 381 7.20 6.51 4.81
CA ALA A 381 8.52 6.93 4.34
C ALA A 381 9.38 7.27 5.55
N ILE A 382 10.66 6.90 5.54
CA ILE A 382 11.61 7.45 6.51
C ILE A 382 11.78 8.93 6.24
N PHE A 383 11.91 9.73 7.29
CA PHE A 383 12.20 11.15 7.15
C PHE A 383 13.23 11.64 8.17
N VAL A 384 13.91 12.71 7.81
CA VAL A 384 14.70 13.52 8.74
C VAL A 384 14.38 15.00 8.56
N MET A 385 14.61 15.77 9.61
CA MET A 385 14.55 17.22 9.61
C MET A 385 15.92 17.79 9.97
N ASP A 386 16.50 18.60 9.10
CA ASP A 386 17.74 19.30 9.44
C ASP A 386 17.50 20.44 10.45
N GLN A 387 18.58 21.03 10.96
CA GLN A 387 18.47 22.10 11.97
C GLN A 387 17.84 23.40 11.44
N ASN A 388 17.71 23.58 10.12
CA ASN A 388 17.04 24.73 9.52
C ASN A 388 15.54 24.49 9.31
N GLY A 389 15.05 23.27 9.58
CA GLY A 389 13.65 22.90 9.37
C GLY A 389 13.36 22.30 7.99
N ASN A 390 14.38 21.99 7.19
CA ASN A 390 14.18 21.28 5.93
C ASN A 390 13.88 19.81 6.19
N LEU A 391 12.78 19.32 5.61
CA LEU A 391 12.37 17.92 5.69
C LEU A 391 12.86 17.15 4.45
N TYR A 392 13.39 15.97 4.69
CA TYR A 392 13.83 15.03 3.66
C TYR A 392 13.18 13.69 3.90
N ALA A 393 12.62 13.06 2.88
CA ALA A 393 11.99 11.76 3.01
C ALA A 393 12.33 10.81 1.86
N SER A 394 12.38 9.52 2.17
CA SER A 394 12.57 8.45 1.19
C SER A 394 11.47 7.42 1.31
N MET A 395 10.90 7.09 0.16
CA MET A 395 9.88 6.06 0.00
C MET A 395 10.43 4.64 0.22
N THR A 396 11.75 4.48 0.25
CA THR A 396 12.44 3.20 0.47
C THR A 396 13.50 3.36 1.55
N GLN A 397 13.54 2.40 2.48
CA GLN A 397 14.65 2.20 3.40
C GLN A 397 15.32 0.87 3.07
N GLU A 398 16.46 0.92 2.39
CA GLU A 398 17.22 -0.28 2.04
C GLU A 398 18.14 -0.65 3.20
N ALA A 399 17.90 -1.80 3.84
CA ALA A 399 18.70 -2.24 4.97
C ALA A 399 20.19 -2.38 4.57
N GLY A 400 21.07 -1.74 5.32
CA GLY A 400 22.51 -1.70 5.08
C GLY A 400 22.95 -0.80 3.93
N ARG A 401 22.03 -0.04 3.34
CA ARG A 401 22.29 0.83 2.18
C ARG A 401 21.77 2.26 2.37
N PHE A 402 20.52 2.43 2.79
CA PHE A 402 19.91 3.75 2.92
C PHE A 402 19.08 3.85 4.21
N HIS A 403 19.51 4.72 5.12
CA HIS A 403 18.92 4.91 6.45
C HIS A 403 18.69 6.40 6.73
N HIS A 404 18.13 6.74 7.90
CA HIS A 404 17.99 8.15 8.33
C HIS A 404 19.32 8.92 8.28
N SER A 405 20.43 8.23 8.53
CA SER A 405 21.79 8.78 8.48
C SER A 405 22.23 9.20 7.08
N SER A 406 21.69 8.57 6.03
CA SER A 406 22.00 8.85 4.63
C SER A 406 21.70 10.29 4.24
N PHE A 407 20.57 10.83 4.67
CA PHE A 407 20.11 12.17 4.27
C PHE A 407 21.05 13.30 4.70
N LEU A 408 21.67 13.17 5.88
CA LEU A 408 22.53 14.20 6.48
C LEU A 408 23.98 13.74 6.63
N SER A 409 24.38 12.65 5.96
CA SER A 409 25.73 12.09 6.06
C SER A 409 26.19 11.87 7.52
N GLY A 410 25.29 11.33 8.36
CA GLY A 410 25.52 11.10 9.79
C GLY A 410 25.63 12.35 10.68
N GLN A 411 25.35 13.55 10.14
CA GLN A 411 25.34 14.80 10.90
C GLN A 411 24.10 14.92 11.81
N PRO A 412 24.13 15.80 12.83
CA PRO A 412 23.03 15.92 13.79
C PRO A 412 21.69 16.26 13.11
N THR A 413 20.63 15.60 13.57
CA THR A 413 19.27 15.80 13.04
C THR A 413 18.36 16.46 14.07
N ALA A 414 17.53 17.42 13.64
CA ALA A 414 16.54 18.08 14.50
C ALA A 414 15.28 17.24 14.71
N GLY A 415 15.06 16.24 13.86
CA GLY A 415 13.98 15.27 13.98
C GLY A 415 14.22 14.09 13.04
N ALA A 416 13.76 12.90 13.41
CA ALA A 416 13.88 11.72 12.58
C ALA A 416 12.73 10.76 12.88
N GLY A 417 12.33 9.97 11.91
CA GLY A 417 11.30 8.96 12.13
C GLY A 417 10.65 8.52 10.84
N GLU A 418 9.34 8.30 10.90
CA GLU A 418 8.54 7.94 9.73
C GLU A 418 7.38 8.91 9.52
N LEU A 419 7.06 9.16 8.25
CA LEU A 419 5.89 9.92 7.82
C LEU A 419 4.93 9.01 7.07
N GLN A 420 3.65 9.13 7.41
CA GLN A 420 2.55 8.67 6.57
C GLN A 420 1.86 9.89 5.97
N VAL A 421 1.88 10.00 4.65
CA VAL A 421 1.27 11.10 3.90
C VAL A 421 0.41 10.51 2.79
N VAL A 422 -0.84 10.97 2.66
CA VAL A 422 -1.76 10.53 1.59
C VAL A 422 -2.27 11.77 0.87
N ASN A 423 -2.09 11.83 -0.45
CA ASN A 423 -2.42 13.00 -1.28
C ASN A 423 -1.88 14.33 -0.70
N GLY A 424 -0.64 14.33 -0.20
CA GLY A 424 0.01 15.49 0.43
C GLY A 424 -0.46 15.81 1.85
N GLN A 425 -1.43 15.10 2.41
CA GLN A 425 -1.88 15.32 3.80
C GLN A 425 -1.14 14.39 4.76
N VAL A 426 -0.50 14.97 5.79
CA VAL A 426 0.15 14.20 6.84
C VAL A 426 -0.91 13.50 7.69
N GLN A 427 -0.88 12.17 7.68
CA GLN A 427 -1.78 11.31 8.45
C GLN A 427 -1.16 10.87 9.77
N MET A 428 0.15 10.61 9.76
CA MET A 428 0.88 10.16 10.95
C MET A 428 2.35 10.57 10.90
N VAL A 429 2.90 10.89 12.07
CA VAL A 429 4.33 11.12 12.31
C VAL A 429 4.77 10.15 13.42
N THR A 430 5.91 9.48 13.24
CA THR A 430 6.53 8.69 14.31
C THR A 430 7.91 9.25 14.63
N ASP A 431 8.43 8.98 15.82
CA ASP A 431 9.81 9.27 16.20
C ASP A 431 10.72 8.02 16.10
N HIS A 432 10.29 7.03 15.32
CA HIS A 432 10.98 5.75 15.20
C HIS A 432 12.17 5.84 14.23
N SER A 433 13.36 6.03 14.79
CA SER A 433 14.63 5.95 14.08
C SER A 433 15.64 5.13 14.86
N GLY A 434 16.10 4.02 14.29
CA GLY A 434 17.15 3.18 14.92
C GLY A 434 18.47 3.93 15.15
N HIS A 435 18.86 4.79 14.21
CA HIS A 435 20.13 5.52 14.17
C HIS A 435 20.18 6.74 15.10
N TYR A 436 19.12 7.55 15.11
CA TYR A 436 19.10 8.81 15.85
C TYR A 436 18.27 8.78 17.13
N ARG A 437 17.31 7.84 17.23
CA ARG A 437 16.42 7.64 18.40
C ARG A 437 15.97 8.97 19.03
N PRO A 438 15.33 9.85 18.25
CA PRO A 438 15.03 11.20 18.71
C PRO A 438 14.17 11.18 19.97
N GLY A 439 14.47 12.10 20.89
CA GLY A 439 13.65 12.31 22.09
C GLY A 439 12.36 13.06 21.75
N ARG A 440 11.40 13.10 22.69
CA ARG A 440 10.11 13.79 22.48
C ARG A 440 10.27 15.27 22.15
N SER A 441 11.30 15.91 22.70
CA SER A 441 11.61 17.30 22.37
C SER A 441 11.90 17.50 20.87
N GLN A 442 12.59 16.56 20.21
CA GLN A 442 12.87 16.61 18.78
C GLN A 442 11.63 16.30 17.95
N THR A 443 10.80 15.35 18.38
CA THR A 443 9.49 15.08 17.76
C THR A 443 8.62 16.34 17.78
N GLN A 444 8.60 17.07 18.90
CA GLN A 444 7.88 18.34 19.00
C GLN A 444 8.42 19.40 18.02
N GLN A 445 9.75 19.49 17.82
CA GLN A 445 10.31 20.42 16.81
C GLN A 445 9.78 20.11 15.39
N VAL A 446 9.56 18.83 15.06
CA VAL A 446 8.96 18.44 13.77
C VAL A 446 7.51 18.91 13.69
N LEU A 447 6.72 18.69 14.74
CA LEU A 447 5.32 19.13 14.77
C LEU A 447 5.20 20.66 14.70
N ASP A 448 6.06 21.38 15.41
CA ASP A 448 6.14 22.84 15.37
C ASP A 448 6.50 23.32 13.97
N GLN A 449 7.47 22.68 13.32
CA GLN A 449 7.89 23.02 11.96
C GLN A 449 6.78 22.77 10.92
N LEU A 450 6.05 21.66 11.05
CA LEU A 450 4.88 21.34 10.23
C LEU A 450 3.75 22.37 10.46
N GLY A 451 3.49 22.72 11.72
CA GLY A 451 2.51 23.72 12.12
C GLY A 451 2.83 25.13 11.60
N GLU A 452 4.11 25.54 11.65
CA GLU A 452 4.59 26.80 11.04
C GLU A 452 4.28 26.89 9.54
N GLN A 453 4.17 25.74 8.85
CA GLN A 453 3.89 25.64 7.41
C GLN A 453 2.42 25.26 7.10
N GLY A 454 1.54 25.31 8.11
CA GLY A 454 0.09 25.13 7.95
C GLY A 454 -0.40 23.68 7.95
N VAL A 455 0.46 22.71 8.28
CA VAL A 455 0.05 21.31 8.47
C VAL A 455 -0.43 21.12 9.90
N THR A 456 -1.65 20.61 10.07
CA THR A 456 -2.19 20.25 11.38
C THR A 456 -1.99 18.76 11.64
N VAL A 457 -1.27 18.42 12.71
CA VAL A 457 -1.08 17.04 13.18
C VAL A 457 -1.54 16.99 14.64
N ASP A 458 -2.52 16.15 14.96
CA ASP A 458 -2.95 15.95 16.35
C ASP A 458 -1.92 15.08 17.09
N PRO A 459 -1.21 15.62 18.10
CA PRO A 459 -0.18 14.87 18.82
C PRO A 459 -0.71 13.68 19.62
N ASN A 460 -2.03 13.55 19.83
CA ASN A 460 -2.61 12.44 20.59
C ASN A 460 -3.09 11.29 19.72
N THR A 461 -3.35 11.53 18.44
CA THR A 461 -3.99 10.55 17.54
C THR A 461 -3.19 10.31 16.26
N GLN A 462 -2.32 11.24 15.88
CA GLN A 462 -1.53 11.19 14.65
C GLN A 462 -0.02 11.16 14.92
N VAL A 463 0.39 11.00 16.18
CA VAL A 463 1.79 10.86 16.56
C VAL A 463 1.98 9.60 17.38
N ASP A 464 2.86 8.73 16.90
CA ASP A 464 3.30 7.52 17.63
C ASP A 464 4.66 7.80 18.29
N TYR A 465 4.65 7.90 19.62
CA TYR A 465 5.85 8.17 20.42
C TYR A 465 6.48 6.87 20.92
N TRP A 466 7.64 6.53 20.38
CA TRP A 466 8.53 5.48 20.85
C TRP A 466 9.48 5.97 21.94
N ALA A 467 9.76 7.27 21.97
CA ALA A 467 10.61 7.85 22.98
C ALA A 467 9.89 7.94 24.35
N PRO A 468 10.56 7.57 25.46
CA PRO A 468 9.98 7.66 26.79
C PRO A 468 9.66 9.11 27.17
N GLU A 469 8.62 9.30 28.00
CA GLU A 469 8.22 10.62 28.48
C GLU A 469 9.38 11.33 29.22
N GLY A 470 9.72 12.55 28.79
CA GLY A 470 10.77 13.37 29.39
C GLY A 470 12.17 13.29 28.76
N SER A 471 12.30 12.66 27.59
CA SER A 471 13.54 12.54 26.79
C SER A 471 13.82 13.68 25.81
#